data_AF-A0A2P5Z0L2-F1
#
_entry.id   AF-A0A2P5Z0L2-F1
#
_cell.length_a   1.000
_cell.length_b   1.000
_cell.length_c   1.000
_cell.angle_alpha   90.00
_cell.angle_beta   90.00
_cell.angle_gamma   90.00
#
_symmetry.space_group_name_H-M   'P 1'
#
loop_
_entity.id
_entity.type
_entity.pdbx_description
1 polymer ?
#
loop_
_entity_poly.entity_id
_entity_poly.type
_entity_poly.pdbx_seq_one_letter_code
_entity_poly.pdbx_strand_id
1 'polypeptide(L)'
;MRIKHTLERLPGGMMLAPLLLGALCHTLWPQAGAWFGSFTQGLIGGLVPILAVWCFCLGASIRLRSGGRVLRASGVLVLTKIAVAWLTAVIAARLLPPGGIVAGLWSGMSVLALVAAMDMTNAGLFAALMQQYGRRGEAGAMALMSLESGPLVTMLILGTAGVASFEPRLLLGAVLPLLAGFALGNLDPALRALFARAVPALIPFFAFALGNTLDLRMVAHAGVAGIALGLGVIVATGIPLLLADRWLAGGNGSAGLAASSTAGAAVATPALVAAVAPQFRATAPAATALVATSVVVTALLVPPLTAAYARRMARAGSPPAPDA
;
A
#
# COMPACT_ATOMS: atom_id res chain seq x y z
N MET A 1 28.59 -1.60 12.67
CA MET A 1 27.19 -2.09 12.70
C MET A 1 26.59 -2.02 11.30
N ARG A 2 25.81 -3.02 10.85
CA ARG A 2 25.18 -3.05 9.50
C ARG A 2 23.65 -2.89 9.58
N ILE A 3 23.18 -1.80 10.19
CA ILE A 3 21.75 -1.60 10.55
C ILE A 3 20.83 -1.67 9.34
N LYS A 4 21.12 -0.90 8.28
CA LYS A 4 20.35 -0.90 7.02
C LYS A 4 20.20 -2.31 6.44
N HIS A 5 21.31 -3.06 6.36
CA HIS A 5 21.31 -4.42 5.85
C HIS A 5 20.46 -5.37 6.71
N THR A 6 20.45 -5.18 8.03
CA THR A 6 19.57 -5.96 8.92
C THR A 6 18.10 -5.64 8.67
N LEU A 7 17.74 -4.37 8.49
CA LEU A 7 16.35 -3.96 8.21
C LEU A 7 15.87 -4.46 6.85
N GLU A 8 16.74 -4.48 5.84
CA GLU A 8 16.42 -4.95 4.49
C GLU A 8 16.20 -6.47 4.40
N ARG A 9 16.64 -7.25 5.41
CA ARG A 9 16.32 -8.69 5.48
C ARG A 9 14.85 -8.96 5.78
N LEU A 10 14.18 -8.04 6.45
CA LEU A 10 12.76 -8.15 6.76
C LEU A 10 11.95 -7.46 5.65
N PRO A 11 10.99 -8.14 5.00
CA PRO A 11 10.11 -7.49 4.04
C PRO A 11 9.35 -6.33 4.70
N GLY A 12 9.49 -5.12 4.15
CA GLY A 12 8.93 -3.90 4.76
C GLY A 12 9.69 -3.37 5.98
N GLY A 13 10.84 -3.94 6.35
CA GLY A 13 11.60 -3.56 7.55
C GLY A 13 12.05 -2.10 7.60
N MET A 14 12.32 -1.49 6.43
CA MET A 14 12.63 -0.05 6.30
C MET A 14 11.47 0.86 6.70
N MET A 15 10.24 0.34 6.75
CA MET A 15 9.06 1.04 7.22
C MET A 15 8.66 0.60 8.63
N LEU A 16 8.61 -0.71 8.88
CA LEU A 16 8.11 -1.26 10.14
C LEU A 16 9.00 -0.91 11.34
N ALA A 17 10.33 -0.96 11.19
CA ALA A 17 11.21 -0.65 12.31
C ALA A 17 11.12 0.83 12.74
N PRO A 18 11.18 1.82 11.83
CA PRO A 18 10.94 3.22 12.19
C PRO A 18 9.53 3.47 12.74
N LEU A 19 8.51 2.79 12.23
CA LEU A 19 7.14 2.88 12.74
C LEU A 19 7.02 2.37 14.17
N LEU A 20 7.58 1.19 14.47
CA LEU A 20 7.60 0.64 15.83
C LEU A 20 8.41 1.52 16.78
N LEU A 21 9.52 2.11 16.30
CA LEU A 21 10.30 3.08 17.07
C LEU A 21 9.45 4.31 17.41
N GLY A 22 8.71 4.86 16.45
CA GLY A 22 7.79 5.98 16.69
C GLY A 22 6.67 5.63 17.66
N ALA A 23 6.08 4.44 17.53
CA ALA A 23 5.04 3.95 18.44
C ALA A 23 5.58 3.75 19.86
N LEU A 24 6.81 3.26 19.99
CA LEU A 24 7.51 3.16 21.27
C LEU A 24 7.74 4.55 21.89
N CYS A 25 8.22 5.53 21.11
CA CYS A 25 8.38 6.90 21.56
C CYS A 25 7.05 7.50 22.05
N HIS A 26 5.98 7.33 21.28
CA HIS A 26 4.65 7.83 21.64
C HIS A 26 4.09 7.14 22.89
N THR A 27 4.28 5.83 23.03
CA THR A 27 3.78 5.06 24.18
C THR A 27 4.53 5.42 25.46
N LEU A 28 5.85 5.63 25.39
CA LEU A 28 6.67 5.97 26.55
C LEU A 28 6.57 7.45 26.94
N TRP A 29 6.50 8.35 25.95
CA TRP A 29 6.43 9.79 26.18
C TRP A 29 5.66 10.52 25.07
N PRO A 30 4.31 10.50 25.11
CA PRO A 30 3.48 11.07 24.05
C PRO A 30 3.64 12.59 23.88
N GLN A 31 4.10 13.27 24.93
CA GLN A 31 4.36 14.72 24.90
C GLN A 31 5.77 15.10 24.43
N ALA A 32 6.62 14.13 24.08
CA ALA A 32 8.01 14.40 23.67
C ALA A 32 8.08 15.46 22.56
N GLY A 33 7.25 15.32 21.51
CA GLY A 33 7.20 16.28 20.41
C GLY A 33 6.87 17.71 20.87
N ALA A 34 5.79 17.88 21.63
CA ALA A 34 5.38 19.18 22.16
C ALA A 34 6.42 19.77 23.14
N TRP A 35 7.06 18.92 23.94
CA TRP A 35 8.09 19.32 24.91
C TRP A 35 9.36 19.84 24.23
N PHE A 36 9.87 19.13 23.21
CA PHE A 36 11.06 19.56 22.48
C PHE A 36 10.76 20.74 21.53
N GLY A 37 9.56 20.82 20.96
CA GLY A 37 9.21 21.82 19.96
C GLY A 37 10.12 21.77 18.73
N SER A 38 10.20 22.88 17.99
CA SER A 38 11.17 23.11 16.90
C SER A 38 11.23 21.94 15.88
N PHE A 39 12.42 21.66 15.33
CA PHE A 39 12.67 20.58 14.36
C PHE A 39 12.24 19.19 14.86
N THR A 40 12.39 18.92 16.15
CA THR A 40 11.99 17.63 16.74
C THR A 40 10.48 17.42 16.65
N GLN A 41 9.68 18.44 16.99
CA GLN A 41 8.24 18.41 16.79
C GLN A 41 7.88 18.32 15.30
N GLY A 42 8.61 19.03 14.45
CA GLY A 42 8.44 18.95 13.00
C GLY A 42 8.64 17.53 12.46
N LEU A 43 9.62 16.78 12.99
CA LEU A 43 9.87 15.40 12.59
C LEU A 43 8.84 14.42 13.17
N ILE A 44 8.48 14.56 14.44
CA ILE A 44 7.54 13.68 15.14
C ILE A 44 6.11 13.88 14.60
N GLY A 45 5.67 15.12 14.47
CA GLY A 45 4.31 15.48 14.05
C GLY A 45 4.15 15.69 12.53
N GLY A 46 5.24 15.71 11.77
CA GLY A 46 5.26 16.06 10.34
C GLY A 46 4.76 14.99 9.38
N LEU A 47 3.80 14.14 9.78
CA LEU A 47 3.31 13.04 8.94
C LEU A 47 2.82 13.52 7.57
N VAL A 48 1.88 14.47 7.56
CA VAL A 48 1.27 15.00 6.32
C VAL A 48 2.31 15.66 5.40
N PRO A 49 3.16 16.60 5.85
CA PRO A 49 4.15 17.21 4.95
C PRO A 49 5.19 16.22 4.43
N ILE A 50 5.69 15.27 5.25
CA ILE A 50 6.66 14.27 4.78
C ILE A 50 6.01 13.36 3.73
N LEU A 51 4.76 12.93 3.94
CA LEU A 51 4.01 12.14 2.97
C LEU A 51 3.72 12.91 1.68
N ALA A 52 3.41 14.21 1.76
CA ALA A 52 3.21 15.04 0.57
C ALA A 52 4.48 15.11 -0.30
N VAL A 53 5.66 15.27 0.32
CA VAL A 53 6.95 15.22 -0.38
C VAL A 53 7.21 13.83 -0.96
N TRP A 54 6.90 12.77 -0.21
CA TRP A 54 7.03 11.40 -0.71
C TRP A 54 6.12 11.15 -1.93
N CYS A 55 4.85 11.57 -1.89
CA CYS A 55 3.92 11.48 -3.02
C CYS A 55 4.43 12.25 -4.23
N PHE A 56 5.00 13.44 -4.04
CA PHE A 56 5.63 14.19 -5.11
C PHE A 56 6.80 13.42 -5.74
N CYS A 57 7.71 12.89 -4.91
CA CYS A 57 8.85 12.11 -5.40
C CYS A 57 8.40 10.82 -6.11
N LEU A 58 7.35 10.16 -5.60
CA LEU A 58 6.74 9.00 -6.23
C LEU A 58 6.19 9.36 -7.61
N GLY A 59 5.41 10.45 -7.71
CA GLY A 59 4.87 10.95 -8.97
C GLY A 59 5.96 11.20 -9.99
N ALA A 60 7.04 11.89 -9.58
CA ALA A 60 8.18 12.17 -10.45
C ALA A 60 8.90 10.93 -10.98
N SER A 61 8.81 9.80 -10.28
CA SER A 61 9.44 8.54 -10.71
C SER A 61 8.69 7.83 -11.85
N ILE A 62 7.40 8.13 -12.06
CA ILE A 62 6.53 7.46 -13.03
C ILE A 62 6.85 7.93 -14.45
N ARG A 63 6.96 6.98 -15.40
CA ARG A 63 7.26 7.26 -16.81
C ARG A 63 6.04 7.03 -17.69
N LEU A 64 5.74 7.99 -18.57
CA LEU A 64 4.65 7.89 -19.56
C LEU A 64 4.85 6.80 -20.63
N ARG A 65 6.09 6.40 -20.92
CA ARG A 65 6.40 5.41 -21.97
C ARG A 65 6.42 3.99 -21.40
N SER A 66 5.25 3.34 -21.36
CA SER A 66 5.12 1.88 -21.20
C SER A 66 4.58 1.28 -22.50
N GLY A 67 5.10 0.14 -22.96
CA GLY A 67 4.57 -0.53 -24.15
C GLY A 67 3.10 -0.94 -23.96
N GLY A 68 2.27 -0.89 -25.01
CA GLY A 68 0.82 -1.13 -24.92
C GLY A 68 0.43 -2.46 -24.26
N ARG A 69 1.25 -3.50 -24.42
CA ARG A 69 1.09 -4.80 -23.74
C ARG A 69 1.23 -4.69 -22.22
N VAL A 70 2.22 -3.94 -21.73
CA VAL A 70 2.43 -3.68 -20.30
C VAL A 70 1.29 -2.85 -19.74
N LEU A 71 0.82 -1.84 -20.48
CA LEU A 71 -0.33 -1.02 -20.07
C LEU A 71 -1.60 -1.87 -19.91
N ARG A 72 -1.89 -2.76 -20.86
CA ARG A 72 -3.04 -3.68 -20.77
C ARG A 72 -2.91 -4.61 -19.56
N ALA A 73 -1.78 -5.29 -19.40
CA ALA A 73 -1.60 -6.25 -18.31
C ALA A 73 -1.69 -5.57 -16.93
N SER A 74 -1.00 -4.45 -16.75
CA SER A 74 -1.03 -3.69 -15.51
C SER A 74 -2.41 -3.10 -15.23
N GLY A 75 -3.06 -2.55 -16.26
CA GLY A 75 -4.38 -1.93 -16.15
C GLY A 75 -5.44 -2.95 -15.73
N VAL A 76 -5.41 -4.16 -16.29
CA VAL A 76 -6.28 -5.26 -15.87
C VAL A 76 -6.10 -5.57 -14.39
N LEU A 77 -4.86 -5.69 -13.91
CA LEU A 77 -4.59 -6.00 -12.50
C LEU A 77 -5.05 -4.89 -11.56
N VAL A 78 -4.67 -3.64 -11.85
CA VAL A 78 -5.04 -2.47 -11.04
C VAL A 78 -6.56 -2.32 -10.98
N LEU A 79 -7.25 -2.35 -12.13
CA LEU A 79 -8.71 -2.24 -12.17
C LEU A 79 -9.41 -3.40 -11.44
N THR A 80 -8.90 -4.62 -11.59
CA THR A 80 -9.44 -5.78 -10.87
C THR A 80 -9.30 -5.60 -9.36
N LYS A 81 -8.13 -5.16 -8.88
CA LYS A 81 -7.88 -4.94 -7.45
C LYS A 81 -8.78 -3.85 -6.88
N ILE A 82 -8.90 -2.72 -7.59
CA ILE A 82 -9.80 -1.62 -7.22
C ILE A 82 -11.26 -2.11 -7.17
N ALA A 83 -11.72 -2.86 -8.18
CA ALA A 83 -13.08 -3.37 -8.23
C ALA A 83 -13.38 -4.34 -7.08
N VAL A 84 -12.42 -5.22 -6.74
CA VAL A 84 -12.55 -6.13 -5.60
C VAL A 84 -12.58 -5.35 -4.28
N ALA A 85 -11.68 -4.38 -4.09
CA ALA A 85 -11.66 -3.55 -2.89
C ALA A 85 -12.95 -2.72 -2.75
N TRP A 86 -13.49 -2.20 -3.87
CA TRP A 86 -14.77 -1.52 -3.90
C TRP A 86 -15.93 -2.45 -3.53
N LEU A 87 -15.98 -3.65 -4.10
CA LEU A 87 -17.01 -4.64 -3.76
C LEU A 87 -16.92 -5.02 -2.27
N THR A 88 -15.71 -5.23 -1.75
CA THR A 88 -15.49 -5.44 -0.32
C THR A 88 -16.00 -4.25 0.50
N ALA A 89 -15.76 -3.01 0.06
CA ALA A 89 -16.27 -1.82 0.74
C ALA A 89 -17.80 -1.81 0.81
N VAL A 90 -18.48 -2.06 -0.32
CA VAL A 90 -19.94 -2.11 -0.40
C VAL A 90 -20.54 -3.19 0.50
N ILE A 91 -19.93 -4.38 0.51
CA ILE A 91 -20.38 -5.50 1.35
C ILE A 91 -20.09 -5.19 2.83
N ALA A 92 -18.86 -4.79 3.16
CA ALA A 92 -18.44 -4.50 4.52
C ALA A 92 -19.21 -3.33 5.14
N ALA A 93 -19.59 -2.32 4.36
CA ALA A 93 -20.42 -1.21 4.83
C ALA A 93 -21.80 -1.65 5.34
N ARG A 94 -22.30 -2.81 4.89
CA ARG A 94 -23.57 -3.39 5.35
C ARG A 94 -23.41 -4.34 6.53
N LEU A 95 -22.21 -4.90 6.71
CA LEU A 95 -21.94 -5.94 7.72
C LEU A 95 -21.21 -5.40 8.95
N LEU A 96 -20.38 -4.36 8.79
CA LEU A 96 -19.60 -3.78 9.86
C LEU A 96 -20.29 -2.56 10.46
N PRO A 97 -20.14 -2.32 11.77
CA PRO A 97 -20.54 -1.05 12.37
C PRO A 97 -19.83 0.13 11.70
N PRO A 98 -20.46 1.31 11.59
CA PRO A 98 -19.84 2.50 10.98
C PRO A 98 -18.50 2.90 11.61
N GLY A 99 -18.37 2.70 12.93
CA GLY A 99 -17.14 2.94 13.69
C GLY A 99 -16.17 1.76 13.74
N GLY A 100 -16.40 0.70 12.95
CA GLY A 100 -15.65 -0.55 13.02
C GLY A 100 -15.95 -1.39 14.28
N ILE A 101 -15.31 -2.54 14.36
CA ILE A 101 -15.40 -3.44 15.52
C ILE A 101 -14.47 -2.90 16.61
N VAL A 102 -15.02 -2.62 17.79
CA VAL A 102 -14.26 -2.01 18.90
C VAL A 102 -13.77 -3.02 19.95
N ALA A 103 -14.34 -4.23 19.98
CA ALA A 103 -14.05 -5.23 21.00
C ALA A 103 -13.96 -6.65 20.42
N GLY A 104 -13.30 -7.54 21.17
CA GLY A 104 -13.11 -8.93 20.80
C GLY A 104 -11.98 -9.17 19.80
N LEU A 105 -11.95 -10.37 19.24
CA LEU A 105 -10.85 -10.83 18.37
C LEU A 105 -10.66 -9.97 17.11
N TRP A 106 -11.74 -9.37 16.61
CA TRP A 106 -11.76 -8.57 15.39
C TRP A 106 -11.66 -7.06 15.66
N SER A 107 -11.21 -6.66 16.86
CA SER A 107 -11.05 -5.24 17.20
C SER A 107 -10.16 -4.51 16.19
N GLY A 108 -10.59 -3.31 15.79
CA GLY A 108 -9.97 -2.49 14.76
C GLY A 108 -10.46 -2.76 13.34
N MET A 109 -11.12 -3.89 13.09
CA MET A 109 -11.64 -4.22 11.76
C MET A 109 -12.70 -3.20 11.37
N SER A 110 -12.48 -2.52 10.24
CA SER A 110 -13.35 -1.47 9.73
C SER A 110 -13.33 -1.48 8.21
N VAL A 111 -14.30 -0.83 7.58
CA VAL A 111 -14.31 -0.66 6.12
C VAL A 111 -13.03 0.04 5.66
N LEU A 112 -12.54 1.02 6.44
CA LEU A 112 -11.26 1.70 6.18
C LEU A 112 -10.07 0.72 6.20
N ALA A 113 -9.98 -0.16 7.21
CA ALA A 113 -8.91 -1.13 7.30
C ALA A 113 -8.93 -2.13 6.13
N LEU A 114 -10.12 -2.62 5.76
CA LEU A 114 -10.30 -3.54 4.65
C LEU A 114 -9.88 -2.92 3.32
N VAL A 115 -10.40 -1.73 3.00
CA VAL A 115 -10.10 -1.05 1.73
C VAL A 115 -8.61 -0.72 1.66
N ALA A 116 -8.05 -0.06 2.69
CA ALA A 116 -6.64 0.31 2.71
C ALA A 116 -5.70 -0.91 2.60
N ALA A 117 -6.08 -2.07 3.15
CA ALA A 117 -5.27 -3.28 3.02
C ALA A 117 -5.36 -3.93 1.63
N MET A 118 -6.47 -3.73 0.90
CA MET A 118 -6.80 -4.46 -0.33
C MET A 118 -6.51 -3.69 -1.62
N ASP A 119 -6.60 -2.36 -1.62
CA ASP A 119 -6.56 -1.55 -2.85
C ASP A 119 -5.15 -1.23 -3.36
N MET A 120 -4.11 -1.46 -2.56
CA MET A 120 -2.72 -1.15 -2.89
C MET A 120 -1.82 -2.40 -2.96
N THR A 121 -1.09 -2.55 -4.06
CA THR A 121 -0.10 -3.61 -4.29
C THR A 121 1.28 -3.15 -3.85
N ASN A 122 2.06 -4.06 -3.25
CA ASN A 122 3.48 -3.79 -3.04
C ASN A 122 4.23 -3.84 -4.38
N ALA A 123 4.34 -2.68 -5.04
CA ALA A 123 4.94 -2.56 -6.37
C ALA A 123 6.40 -3.06 -6.43
N GLY A 124 7.18 -2.88 -5.36
CA GLY A 124 8.55 -3.38 -5.27
C GLY A 124 8.62 -4.91 -5.17
N LEU A 125 7.77 -5.50 -4.33
CA LEU A 125 7.64 -6.96 -4.21
C LEU A 125 7.16 -7.57 -5.52
N PHE A 126 6.14 -6.97 -6.14
CA PHE A 126 5.63 -7.37 -7.44
C PHE A 126 6.74 -7.35 -8.50
N ALA A 127 7.49 -6.24 -8.60
CA ALA A 127 8.57 -6.11 -9.57
C ALA A 127 9.65 -7.19 -9.37
N ALA A 128 10.04 -7.47 -8.12
CA ALA A 128 11.01 -8.52 -7.81
C ALA A 128 10.51 -9.91 -8.23
N LEU A 129 9.23 -10.22 -7.99
CA LEU A 129 8.63 -11.49 -8.42
C LEU A 129 8.50 -11.58 -9.94
N MET A 130 8.14 -10.49 -10.61
CA MET A 130 8.04 -10.47 -12.08
C MET A 130 9.39 -10.51 -12.78
N GLN A 131 10.47 -10.03 -12.14
CA GLN A 131 11.82 -10.24 -12.65
C GLN A 131 12.22 -11.71 -12.67
N GLN A 132 11.72 -12.51 -11.70
CA GLN A 132 12.06 -13.93 -11.58
C GLN A 132 11.08 -14.86 -12.32
N TYR A 133 9.79 -14.54 -12.29
CA TYR A 133 8.70 -15.43 -12.73
C TYR A 133 7.78 -14.82 -13.79
N GLY A 134 7.92 -13.52 -14.08
CA GLY A 134 7.13 -12.81 -15.06
C GLY A 134 7.73 -12.85 -16.46
N ARG A 135 6.96 -12.42 -17.45
CA ARG A 135 7.43 -12.25 -18.83
C ARG A 135 8.28 -10.99 -18.97
N ARG A 136 9.07 -10.92 -20.04
CA ARG A 136 9.86 -9.72 -20.37
C ARG A 136 8.96 -8.49 -20.41
N GLY A 137 9.33 -7.46 -19.67
CA GLY A 137 8.60 -6.19 -19.58
C GLY A 137 7.47 -6.13 -18.55
N GLU A 138 7.02 -7.26 -17.98
CA GLU A 138 5.97 -7.25 -16.95
C GLU A 138 6.43 -6.62 -15.63
N ALA A 139 7.72 -6.69 -15.31
CA ALA A 139 8.29 -5.93 -14.19
C ALA A 139 8.12 -4.41 -14.38
N GLY A 140 7.96 -3.92 -15.61
CA GLY A 140 7.67 -2.52 -15.93
C GLY A 140 6.26 -2.07 -15.52
N ALA A 141 5.35 -3.01 -15.24
CA ALA A 141 4.01 -2.74 -14.71
C ALA A 141 4.05 -2.06 -13.33
N MET A 142 5.18 -2.15 -12.63
CA MET A 142 5.43 -1.46 -11.35
C MET A 142 5.06 0.02 -11.40
N ALA A 143 5.33 0.71 -12.52
CA ALA A 143 5.04 2.14 -12.63
C ALA A 143 3.55 2.46 -12.54
N LEU A 144 2.69 1.59 -13.10
CA LEU A 144 1.23 1.74 -13.04
C LEU A 144 0.67 1.26 -11.70
N MET A 145 1.25 0.21 -11.12
CA MET A 145 0.88 -0.23 -9.76
C MET A 145 1.27 0.79 -8.68
N SER A 146 2.27 1.63 -8.93
CA SER A 146 2.54 2.77 -8.05
C SER A 146 1.45 3.84 -8.10
N LEU A 147 0.58 3.86 -9.11
CA LEU A 147 -0.51 4.84 -9.21
C LEU A 147 -1.66 4.55 -8.24
N GLU A 148 -1.91 3.28 -7.94
CA GLU A 148 -2.84 2.93 -6.85
C GLU A 148 -2.26 3.24 -5.48
N SER A 149 -0.95 3.53 -5.39
CA SER A 149 -0.31 3.85 -4.12
C SER A 149 -0.65 5.27 -3.64
N GLY A 150 -1.69 5.40 -2.83
CA GLY A 150 -1.98 6.60 -2.04
C GLY A 150 -3.38 6.59 -1.47
N PRO A 151 -3.78 7.65 -0.74
CA PRO A 151 -5.12 7.73 -0.16
C PRO A 151 -6.20 7.96 -1.22
N LEU A 152 -5.85 8.39 -2.43
CA LEU A 152 -6.82 8.73 -3.47
C LEU A 152 -7.73 7.55 -3.82
N VAL A 153 -7.15 6.39 -4.12
CA VAL A 153 -7.92 5.20 -4.53
C VAL A 153 -8.84 4.76 -3.39
N THR A 154 -8.31 4.73 -2.17
CA THR A 154 -9.10 4.44 -0.96
C THR A 154 -10.25 5.42 -0.79
N MET A 155 -10.01 6.72 -0.93
CA MET A 155 -11.05 7.75 -0.81
C MET A 155 -12.10 7.63 -1.92
N LEU A 156 -11.68 7.32 -3.15
CA LEU A 156 -12.60 7.08 -4.26
C LEU A 156 -13.48 5.85 -3.97
N ILE A 157 -12.90 4.76 -3.48
CA ILE A 157 -13.62 3.55 -3.11
C ILE A 157 -14.62 3.85 -1.99
N LEU A 158 -14.17 4.46 -0.89
CA LEU A 158 -15.03 4.80 0.25
C LEU A 158 -16.14 5.78 -0.15
N GLY A 159 -15.82 6.73 -1.03
CA GLY A 159 -16.74 7.70 -1.59
C GLY A 159 -17.85 7.05 -2.41
N THR A 160 -17.47 6.27 -3.40
CA THR A 160 -18.40 5.61 -4.34
C THR A 160 -19.15 4.43 -3.72
N ALA A 161 -18.60 3.80 -2.68
CA ALA A 161 -19.30 2.77 -1.90
C ALA A 161 -20.30 3.35 -0.88
N GLY A 162 -20.41 4.69 -0.76
CA GLY A 162 -21.34 5.36 0.15
C GLY A 162 -20.90 5.35 1.62
N VAL A 163 -19.63 5.04 1.89
CA VAL A 163 -19.07 4.97 3.25
C VAL A 163 -18.69 6.34 3.78
N ALA A 164 -18.29 7.25 2.89
CA ALA A 164 -17.92 8.62 3.20
C ALA A 164 -18.24 9.56 2.05
N SER A 165 -18.36 10.86 2.33
CA SER A 165 -18.40 11.91 1.33
C SER A 165 -17.14 12.76 1.46
N PHE A 166 -16.42 12.96 0.36
CA PHE A 166 -15.21 13.78 0.33
C PHE A 166 -15.44 15.04 -0.48
N GLU A 167 -15.03 16.20 0.04
CA GLU A 167 -15.04 17.43 -0.73
C GLU A 167 -14.11 17.29 -1.95
N PRO A 168 -14.56 17.61 -3.17
CA PRO A 168 -13.72 17.55 -4.38
C PRO A 168 -12.40 18.32 -4.25
N ARG A 169 -12.41 19.42 -3.49
CA ARG A 169 -11.21 20.21 -3.17
C ARG A 169 -10.18 19.40 -2.37
N LEU A 170 -10.61 18.61 -1.38
CA LEU A 170 -9.71 17.79 -0.56
C LEU A 170 -9.18 16.59 -1.35
N LEU A 171 -10.01 16.01 -2.22
CA LEU A 171 -9.57 14.98 -3.18
C LEU A 171 -8.50 15.54 -4.13
N LEU A 172 -8.73 16.71 -4.71
CA LEU A 172 -7.75 17.37 -5.57
C LEU A 172 -6.45 17.67 -4.79
N GLY A 173 -6.55 18.21 -3.57
CA GLY A 173 -5.41 18.48 -2.71
C GLY A 173 -4.55 17.24 -2.41
N ALA A 174 -5.17 16.07 -2.24
CA ALA A 174 -4.45 14.81 -2.03
C ALA A 174 -3.67 14.33 -3.28
N VAL A 175 -4.09 14.75 -4.48
CA VAL A 175 -3.56 14.29 -5.78
C VAL A 175 -2.55 15.27 -6.38
N LEU A 176 -2.68 16.56 -6.06
CA LEU A 176 -1.82 17.62 -6.62
C LEU A 176 -0.31 17.35 -6.44
N PRO A 177 0.22 16.92 -5.28
CA PRO A 177 1.64 16.62 -5.14
C PRO A 177 2.11 15.53 -6.11
N LEU A 178 1.31 14.46 -6.26
CA LEU A 178 1.61 13.37 -7.18
C LEU A 178 1.63 13.86 -8.64
N LEU A 179 0.63 14.64 -9.05
CA LEU A 179 0.54 15.18 -10.41
C LEU A 179 1.66 16.19 -10.72
N ALA A 180 2.00 17.05 -9.76
CA ALA A 180 3.09 17.99 -9.90
C ALA A 180 4.43 17.27 -10.06
N GLY A 181 4.67 16.24 -9.25
CA GLY A 181 5.82 15.36 -9.37
C GLY A 181 5.85 14.68 -10.74
N PHE A 182 4.74 14.05 -11.13
CA PHE A 182 4.58 13.35 -12.41
C PHE A 182 4.89 14.26 -13.61
N ALA A 183 4.33 15.46 -13.63
CA ALA A 183 4.61 16.44 -14.67
C ALA A 183 6.11 16.77 -14.71
N LEU A 184 6.71 17.12 -13.56
CA LEU A 184 8.12 17.49 -13.49
C LEU A 184 9.07 16.36 -13.91
N GLY A 185 8.81 15.13 -13.47
CA GLY A 185 9.63 13.96 -13.82
C GLY A 185 9.52 13.51 -15.29
N ASN A 186 8.44 13.92 -15.98
CA ASN A 186 8.32 13.71 -17.42
C ASN A 186 8.83 14.90 -18.26
N LEU A 187 8.94 16.10 -17.66
CA LEU A 187 9.61 17.26 -18.28
C LEU A 187 11.13 17.13 -18.24
N ASP A 188 11.70 16.62 -17.14
CA ASP A 188 13.15 16.50 -16.97
C ASP A 188 13.57 15.11 -16.43
N PRO A 189 14.25 14.29 -17.26
CA PRO A 189 14.78 12.99 -16.85
C PRO A 189 15.80 13.04 -15.69
N ALA A 190 16.57 14.13 -15.54
CA ALA A 190 17.53 14.30 -14.46
C ALA A 190 16.82 14.57 -13.13
N LEU A 191 15.80 15.43 -13.14
CA LEU A 191 14.94 15.64 -11.97
C LEU A 191 14.21 14.35 -11.57
N ARG A 192 13.71 13.57 -12.54
CA ARG A 192 13.17 12.24 -12.26
C ARG A 192 14.19 11.34 -11.56
N ALA A 193 15.43 11.30 -12.02
CA ALA A 193 16.47 10.49 -11.40
C ALA A 193 16.79 10.94 -9.97
N LEU A 194 16.79 12.24 -9.71
CA LEU A 194 16.93 12.81 -8.37
C LEU A 194 15.78 12.37 -7.44
N PHE A 195 14.53 12.63 -7.84
CA PHE A 195 13.37 12.36 -7.00
C PHE A 195 13.09 10.86 -6.81
N ALA A 196 13.37 10.03 -7.82
CA ALA A 196 13.23 8.58 -7.69
C ALA A 196 14.14 7.99 -6.59
N ARG A 197 15.32 8.59 -6.35
CA ARG A 197 16.22 8.19 -5.25
C ARG A 197 15.71 8.61 -3.88
N ALA A 198 14.91 9.68 -3.81
CA ALA A 198 14.34 10.17 -2.56
C ALA A 198 13.19 9.30 -2.04
N VAL A 199 12.43 8.64 -2.93
CA VAL A 199 11.30 7.76 -2.57
C VAL A 199 11.67 6.74 -1.46
N PRO A 200 12.69 5.87 -1.61
CA PRO A 200 13.06 4.93 -0.56
C PRO A 200 13.70 5.61 0.67
N ALA A 201 14.33 6.77 0.51
CA ALA A 201 14.98 7.50 1.59
C ALA A 201 13.97 8.16 2.54
N LEU A 202 12.80 8.55 2.05
CA LEU A 202 11.73 9.18 2.84
C LEU A 202 10.90 8.17 3.66
N ILE A 203 10.94 6.87 3.31
CA ILE A 203 10.17 5.81 3.97
C ILE A 203 10.37 5.79 5.50
N PRO A 204 11.61 5.76 6.01
CA PRO A 204 11.83 5.73 7.46
C PRO A 204 11.26 6.96 8.19
N PHE A 205 11.26 8.12 7.55
CA PHE A 205 10.84 9.39 8.17
C PHE A 205 9.33 9.46 8.32
N PHE A 206 8.55 9.21 7.26
CA PHE A 206 7.10 9.21 7.42
C PHE A 206 6.63 8.03 8.26
N ALA A 207 7.33 6.89 8.20
CA ALA A 207 6.98 5.73 9.03
C ALA A 207 7.20 6.04 10.52
N PHE A 208 8.29 6.72 10.88
CA PHE A 208 8.51 7.19 12.24
C PHE A 208 7.46 8.22 12.69
N ALA A 209 7.16 9.22 11.87
CA ALA A 209 6.11 10.20 12.16
C ALA A 209 4.74 9.53 12.33
N LEU A 210 4.42 8.53 11.50
CA LEU A 210 3.21 7.72 11.60
C LEU A 210 3.19 6.90 12.89
N GLY A 211 4.32 6.28 13.23
CA GLY A 211 4.50 5.56 14.49
C GLY A 211 4.17 6.43 15.70
N ASN A 212 4.56 7.70 15.67
CA ASN A 212 4.28 8.66 16.74
C ASN A 212 2.78 9.03 16.88
N THR A 213 1.91 8.45 16.07
CA THR A 213 0.44 8.56 16.19
C THR A 213 -0.22 7.27 16.73
N LEU A 214 0.58 6.24 17.04
CA LEU A 214 0.11 4.91 17.44
C LEU A 214 0.56 4.55 18.86
N ASP A 215 -0.32 3.85 19.59
CA ASP A 215 0.00 3.22 20.87
C ASP A 215 0.40 1.75 20.65
N LEU A 216 1.48 1.29 21.30
CA LEU A 216 1.94 -0.11 21.22
C LEU A 216 0.86 -1.11 21.67
N ARG A 217 -0.05 -0.70 22.56
CA ARG A 217 -1.20 -1.52 22.98
C ARG A 217 -2.08 -1.88 21.78
N MET A 218 -2.30 -0.92 20.88
CA MET A 218 -3.11 -1.12 19.65
C MET A 218 -2.43 -2.09 18.69
N VAL A 219 -1.10 -2.01 18.59
CA VAL A 219 -0.30 -2.93 17.75
C VAL A 219 -0.35 -4.36 18.29
N ALA A 220 -0.27 -4.54 19.61
CA ALA A 220 -0.35 -5.85 20.25
C ALA A 220 -1.73 -6.51 20.04
N HIS A 221 -2.82 -5.73 20.13
CA HIS A 221 -4.19 -6.23 19.91
C HIS A 221 -4.53 -6.51 18.45
N ALA A 222 -3.88 -5.82 17.51
CA ALA A 222 -4.09 -6.03 16.08
C ALA A 222 -3.59 -7.40 15.58
N GLY A 223 -2.73 -8.11 16.33
CA GLY A 223 -1.98 -9.28 15.83
C GLY A 223 -2.81 -10.33 15.09
N VAL A 224 -3.82 -10.93 15.73
CA VAL A 224 -4.60 -12.02 15.12
C VAL A 224 -5.52 -11.50 14.00
N ALA A 225 -6.24 -10.41 14.23
CA ALA A 225 -7.10 -9.79 13.22
C ALA A 225 -6.32 -9.31 12.00
N GLY A 226 -5.10 -8.80 12.20
CA GLY A 226 -4.20 -8.34 11.15
C GLY A 226 -3.59 -9.48 10.35
N ILE A 227 -3.28 -10.62 10.99
CA ILE A 227 -2.90 -11.85 10.29
C ILE A 227 -4.06 -12.35 9.43
N ALA A 228 -5.26 -12.43 10.01
CA ALA A 228 -6.45 -12.83 9.28
C ALA A 228 -6.77 -11.87 8.12
N LEU A 229 -6.58 -10.56 8.32
CA LEU A 229 -6.71 -9.56 7.26
C LEU A 229 -5.69 -9.82 6.14
N GLY A 230 -4.41 -10.02 6.46
CA GLY A 230 -3.38 -10.29 5.47
C GLY A 230 -3.65 -11.57 4.66
N LEU A 231 -4.08 -12.65 5.32
CA LEU A 231 -4.52 -13.87 4.65
C LEU A 231 -5.76 -13.61 3.78
N GLY A 232 -6.71 -12.84 4.30
CA GLY A 232 -7.90 -12.40 3.60
C GLY A 232 -7.58 -11.60 2.34
N VAL A 233 -6.62 -10.68 2.38
CA VAL A 233 -6.14 -9.92 1.21
C VAL A 233 -5.60 -10.86 0.14
N ILE A 234 -4.74 -11.82 0.50
CA ILE A 234 -4.16 -12.78 -0.45
C ILE A 234 -5.26 -13.56 -1.16
N VAL A 235 -6.27 -14.02 -0.43
CA VAL A 235 -7.36 -14.83 -1.00
C VAL A 235 -8.33 -13.95 -1.80
N ALA A 236 -8.88 -12.91 -1.17
CA ALA A 236 -9.94 -12.08 -1.72
C ALA A 236 -9.47 -11.26 -2.92
N THR A 237 -8.23 -10.74 -2.90
CA THR A 237 -7.67 -10.04 -4.07
C THR A 237 -6.93 -10.99 -5.01
N GLY A 238 -6.20 -11.98 -4.49
CA GLY A 238 -5.35 -12.83 -5.30
C GLY A 238 -6.11 -13.80 -6.20
N ILE A 239 -7.26 -14.34 -5.78
CA ILE A 239 -8.08 -15.19 -6.66
C ILE A 239 -8.57 -14.39 -7.87
N PRO A 240 -9.29 -13.26 -7.73
CA PRO A 240 -9.70 -12.45 -8.87
C PRO A 240 -8.53 -11.97 -9.72
N LEU A 241 -7.42 -11.54 -9.10
CA LEU A 241 -6.23 -11.08 -9.82
C LEU A 241 -5.60 -12.20 -10.65
N LEU A 242 -5.48 -13.41 -10.10
CA LEU A 242 -4.97 -14.58 -10.82
C LEU A 242 -5.84 -14.91 -12.04
N LEU A 243 -7.16 -14.87 -11.86
CA LEU A 243 -8.11 -15.11 -12.96
C LEU A 243 -8.06 -14.01 -14.01
N ALA A 244 -8.02 -12.74 -13.60
CA ALA A 244 -7.91 -11.59 -14.49
C ALA A 244 -6.59 -11.59 -15.28
N ASP A 245 -5.49 -11.93 -14.63
CA ASP A 245 -4.19 -12.10 -15.29
C ASP A 245 -4.28 -13.15 -16.40
N ARG A 246 -4.88 -14.31 -16.09
CA ARG A 246 -5.00 -15.42 -17.03
C ARG A 246 -5.94 -15.13 -18.19
N TRP A 247 -7.11 -14.55 -17.91
CA TRP A 247 -8.18 -14.45 -18.90
C TRP A 247 -8.25 -13.10 -19.62
N LEU A 248 -7.82 -12.01 -18.98
CA LEU A 248 -7.93 -10.66 -19.54
C LEU A 248 -6.57 -10.09 -19.97
N ALA A 249 -5.53 -10.33 -19.16
CA ALA A 249 -4.16 -9.89 -19.45
C ALA A 249 -3.35 -10.87 -20.33
N GLY A 250 -3.84 -12.11 -20.50
CA GLY A 250 -3.17 -13.14 -21.28
C GLY A 250 -1.86 -13.63 -20.64
N GLY A 251 -1.74 -13.52 -19.32
CA GLY A 251 -0.68 -14.10 -18.51
C GLY A 251 -1.00 -15.55 -18.09
N ASN A 252 -0.16 -16.12 -17.23
CA ASN A 252 -0.38 -17.47 -16.70
C ASN A 252 -0.99 -17.46 -15.28
N GLY A 253 -1.29 -16.29 -14.71
CA GLY A 253 -1.80 -16.11 -13.36
C GLY A 253 -0.74 -15.69 -12.33
N SER A 254 0.55 -15.78 -12.67
CA SER A 254 1.65 -15.47 -11.73
C SER A 254 1.74 -13.99 -11.43
N ALA A 255 1.43 -13.10 -12.39
CA ALA A 255 1.41 -11.67 -12.16
C ALA A 255 0.22 -11.29 -11.27
N GLY A 256 -0.93 -11.91 -11.50
CA GLY A 256 -2.10 -11.76 -10.63
C GLY A 256 -1.81 -12.14 -9.18
N LEU A 257 -1.18 -13.30 -8.97
CA LEU A 257 -0.81 -13.73 -7.62
C LEU A 257 0.27 -12.84 -6.99
N ALA A 258 1.26 -12.39 -7.76
CA ALA A 258 2.27 -11.44 -7.27
C ALA A 258 1.65 -10.08 -6.85
N ALA A 259 0.54 -9.69 -7.49
CA ALA A 259 -0.19 -8.47 -7.18
C ALA A 259 -1.12 -8.60 -5.96
N SER A 260 -1.23 -9.77 -5.33
CA SER A 260 -2.10 -10.04 -4.17
C SER A 260 -1.53 -9.56 -2.82
N SER A 261 -0.53 -8.67 -2.85
CA SER A 261 0.10 -8.12 -1.65
C SER A 261 -0.54 -6.81 -1.19
N THR A 262 -0.31 -6.44 0.07
CA THR A 262 -0.58 -5.10 0.61
C THR A 262 0.69 -4.25 0.51
N ALA A 263 0.58 -3.03 -0.03
CA ALA A 263 1.71 -2.10 -0.13
C ALA A 263 2.18 -1.59 1.24
N GLY A 264 3.48 -1.35 1.41
CA GLY A 264 3.98 -0.66 2.61
C GLY A 264 3.32 0.71 2.81
N ALA A 265 3.21 1.50 1.73
CA ALA A 265 2.56 2.80 1.76
C ALA A 265 1.10 2.76 2.28
N ALA A 266 0.43 1.60 2.19
CA ALA A 266 -0.94 1.43 2.67
C ALA A 266 -1.07 1.66 4.19
N VAL A 267 0.01 1.47 4.96
CA VAL A 267 0.01 1.71 6.41
C VAL A 267 -0.27 3.18 6.73
N ALA A 268 0.15 4.12 5.87
CA ALA A 268 -0.12 5.54 6.06
C ALA A 268 -1.54 5.95 5.63
N THR A 269 -2.21 5.14 4.82
CA THR A 269 -3.51 5.47 4.21
C THR A 269 -4.61 5.77 5.23
N PRO A 270 -4.84 4.97 6.30
CA PRO A 270 -5.90 5.28 7.25
C PRO A 270 -5.72 6.64 7.94
N ALA A 271 -4.49 6.99 8.30
CA ALA A 271 -4.17 8.28 8.91
C ALA A 271 -4.41 9.44 7.92
N LEU A 272 -4.03 9.26 6.65
CA LEU A 272 -4.26 10.24 5.60
C LEU A 272 -5.75 10.47 5.32
N VAL A 273 -6.54 9.39 5.25
CA VAL A 273 -7.99 9.49 5.08
C VAL A 273 -8.62 10.20 6.28
N ALA A 274 -8.19 9.90 7.51
CA ALA A 274 -8.69 10.59 8.71
C ALA A 274 -8.30 12.07 8.80
N ALA A 275 -7.21 12.49 8.15
CA ALA A 275 -6.81 13.89 8.07
C ALA A 275 -7.80 14.72 7.23
N VAL A 276 -8.43 14.12 6.22
CA VAL A 276 -9.38 14.78 5.31
C VAL A 276 -10.85 14.41 5.56
N ALA A 277 -11.11 13.33 6.30
CA ALA A 277 -12.43 12.87 6.71
C ALA A 277 -12.45 12.55 8.22
N PRO A 278 -12.84 13.52 9.07
CA PRO A 278 -12.77 13.41 10.53
C PRO A 278 -13.49 12.21 11.14
N GLN A 279 -14.53 11.69 10.48
CA GLN A 279 -15.26 10.50 10.93
C GLN A 279 -14.38 9.26 11.11
N PHE A 280 -13.23 9.19 10.42
CA PHE A 280 -12.30 8.08 10.52
C PHE A 280 -11.23 8.25 11.60
N ARG A 281 -11.17 9.39 12.31
CA ARG A 281 -10.12 9.66 13.32
C ARG A 281 -10.06 8.61 14.41
N ALA A 282 -11.22 8.14 14.88
CA ALA A 282 -11.29 7.11 15.91
C ALA A 282 -10.84 5.73 15.41
N THR A 283 -11.10 5.42 14.14
CA THR A 283 -10.79 4.10 13.54
C THR A 283 -9.39 4.02 12.93
N ALA A 284 -8.81 5.14 12.52
CA ALA A 284 -7.57 5.18 11.76
C ALA A 284 -6.38 4.54 12.50
N PRO A 285 -6.16 4.76 13.80
CA PRO A 285 -5.05 4.11 14.51
C PRO A 285 -5.14 2.58 14.48
N ALA A 286 -6.35 2.02 14.69
CA ALA A 286 -6.55 0.57 14.67
C ALA A 286 -6.43 0.00 13.24
N ALA A 287 -6.99 0.70 12.25
CA ALA A 287 -6.85 0.35 10.84
C ALA A 287 -5.37 0.36 10.40
N THR A 288 -4.60 1.38 10.80
CA THR A 288 -3.16 1.47 10.53
C THR A 288 -2.41 0.25 11.08
N ALA A 289 -2.69 -0.15 12.32
CA ALA A 289 -2.06 -1.31 12.93
C ALA A 289 -2.38 -2.61 12.17
N LEU A 290 -3.66 -2.83 11.81
CA LEU A 290 -4.07 -4.00 11.03
C LEU A 290 -3.44 -4.04 9.64
N VAL A 291 -3.39 -2.90 8.95
CA VAL A 291 -2.77 -2.79 7.62
C VAL A 291 -1.26 -3.05 7.73
N ALA A 292 -0.59 -2.58 8.78
CA ALA A 292 0.83 -2.88 9.02
C ALA A 292 1.09 -4.38 9.17
N THR A 293 0.24 -5.09 9.92
CA THR A 293 0.31 -6.55 10.01
C THR A 293 0.03 -7.22 8.66
N SER A 294 -0.95 -6.74 7.90
CA SER A 294 -1.26 -7.24 6.55
C SER A 294 -0.06 -7.13 5.61
N VAL A 295 0.68 -6.02 5.66
CA VAL A 295 1.92 -5.84 4.88
C VAL A 295 2.95 -6.92 5.20
N VAL A 296 3.18 -7.23 6.49
CA VAL A 296 4.13 -8.28 6.89
C VAL A 296 3.68 -9.64 6.36
N VAL A 297 2.42 -9.99 6.62
CA VAL A 297 1.85 -11.30 6.26
C VAL A 297 1.92 -11.51 4.76
N THR A 298 1.44 -10.53 3.98
CA THR A 298 1.47 -10.62 2.52
C THR A 298 2.90 -10.64 1.98
N ALA A 299 3.82 -9.87 2.54
CA ALA A 299 5.20 -9.86 2.07
C ALA A 299 5.97 -11.16 2.37
N LEU A 300 5.58 -11.89 3.42
CA LEU A 300 6.14 -13.21 3.74
C LEU A 300 5.52 -14.34 2.90
N LEU A 301 4.22 -14.26 2.60
CA LEU A 301 3.48 -15.37 1.99
C LEU A 301 3.35 -15.25 0.46
N VAL A 302 3.18 -14.04 -0.09
CA VAL A 302 3.00 -13.86 -1.54
C VAL A 302 4.21 -14.38 -2.35
N PRO A 303 5.48 -14.16 -1.95
CA PRO A 303 6.62 -14.69 -2.70
C PRO A 303 6.67 -16.22 -2.84
N PRO A 304 6.61 -17.02 -1.76
CA PRO A 304 6.62 -18.47 -1.90
C PRO A 304 5.37 -19.00 -2.61
N LEU A 305 4.20 -18.37 -2.42
CA LEU A 305 2.98 -18.74 -3.14
C LEU A 305 3.12 -18.51 -4.65
N THR A 306 3.62 -17.34 -5.04
CA THR A 306 3.89 -17.00 -6.46
C THR A 306 4.90 -17.95 -7.05
N ALA A 307 6.00 -18.24 -6.34
CA ALA A 307 7.03 -19.17 -6.79
C ALA A 307 6.49 -20.60 -6.96
N ALA A 308 5.66 -21.09 -6.03
CA ALA A 308 5.05 -22.41 -6.10
C ALA A 308 4.08 -22.50 -7.29
N TYR A 309 3.25 -21.47 -7.50
CA TYR A 309 2.32 -21.39 -8.61
C TYR A 309 3.04 -21.33 -9.96
N ALA A 310 4.05 -20.47 -10.11
CA ALA A 310 4.85 -20.34 -11.32
C ALA A 310 5.54 -21.67 -11.69
N ARG A 311 6.13 -22.37 -10.71
CA ARG A 311 6.70 -23.72 -10.91
C ARG A 311 5.66 -24.74 -11.38
N ARG A 312 4.45 -24.69 -10.83
CA ARG A 312 3.34 -25.57 -11.24
C ARG A 312 2.91 -25.30 -12.69
N MET A 313 2.80 -24.03 -13.08
CA MET A 313 2.45 -23.65 -14.46
C MET A 313 3.52 -24.04 -15.46
N ALA A 314 4.81 -23.89 -15.11
CA ALA A 314 5.91 -24.35 -15.95
C ALA A 314 5.87 -25.88 -16.18
N ARG A 315 5.55 -26.66 -15.14
CA ARG A 315 5.41 -28.13 -15.24
C ARG A 315 4.17 -28.57 -16.02
N ALA A 316 3.09 -27.80 -15.98
CA ALA A 316 1.83 -28.11 -16.67
C ALA A 316 1.86 -27.80 -18.17
N GLY A 317 3.01 -27.38 -18.72
CA GLY A 317 3.16 -27.15 -20.16
C GLY A 317 2.29 -26.02 -20.71
N SER A 318 1.76 -25.13 -19.88
CA SER A 318 1.12 -23.90 -20.36
C SER A 318 2.23 -22.99 -20.88
N PRO A 319 2.46 -22.93 -22.20
CA PRO A 319 3.53 -22.10 -22.73
C PRO A 319 3.14 -20.65 -22.42
N PRO A 320 4.10 -19.76 -22.09
CA PRO A 320 3.82 -18.34 -22.28
C PRO A 320 3.37 -18.19 -23.74
N ALA A 321 2.19 -17.59 -23.96
CA ALA A 321 1.67 -17.37 -25.30
C ALA A 321 2.80 -16.73 -26.15
N PRO A 322 3.10 -17.29 -27.34
CA PRO A 322 4.27 -16.90 -28.11
C PRO A 322 4.22 -15.41 -28.44
N ASP A 323 5.38 -14.76 -28.35
CA ASP A 323 5.57 -13.37 -28.74
C ASP A 323 5.25 -13.20 -30.23
N ALA A 324 4.05 -12.69 -30.52
CA ALA A 324 3.72 -12.03 -31.79
C ALA A 324 3.76 -10.51 -31.61
#